data_AF-G8ZT42-F1
#
_entry.id   AF-G8ZT42-F1
#
_cell.length_a   1.000
_cell.length_b   1.000
_cell.length_c   1.000
_cell.angle_alpha   90.00
_cell.angle_beta   90.00
_cell.angle_gamma   90.00
#
_symmetry.space_group_name_H-M   'P 1'
#
loop_
_entity.id
_entity.type
_entity.pdbx_description
1 polymer ?
#
loop_
_entity_poly.entity_id
_entity_poly.type
_entity_poly.pdbx_seq_one_letter_code
_entity_poly.pdbx_strand_id
1 'polypeptide(L)'
;MELPQSRLDSLYKDFRHLEELNPDGYKANIETWKAFLIKNYLIQAKSIYLRCGSGLLRTLSRESHGVPKSLDLVINSLIESDYLITPDDFYNGLMYPQESSWFLKWIGFSGRNKRSFDVRKNNDTFYLKETDLIIRNIVEEKFESIKQRITNNIVSHATGITDLVFTKQEFYAKSGINELLIDSEPERKAMLFYLSHYRKIIVRDADIIKVVSPDVVHILADFPKIVTQDDHRVASLKATTINVNLQVKKLQAQVFDYSSMLQDAIKDSQPKEIQRNYLQNKKMIEKNLSRLLIYQNNLLTVKSQLDMAATNQLLVSTLEGSNKLLTSINEYTGSVEKVEDLLDEIKEQGERTEAINEILAGSESTEEDMELDRELEKIQEEENQKKAVSDDKKENVKSQESNDELIEKLGNLKLEERRAPGELREKNMNSVPNQEGNAIAY
;
A
#
# COMPACT_ATOMS: atom_id res chain seq x y z
N MET A 1 9.75 -13.48 34.36
CA MET A 1 10.38 -14.49 35.24
C MET A 1 11.42 -13.76 36.04
N GLU A 2 11.41 -13.93 37.36
CA GLU A 2 12.34 -13.22 38.23
C GLU A 2 13.58 -14.06 38.51
N LEU A 3 14.68 -13.38 38.85
CA LEU A 3 15.89 -14.04 39.33
C LEU A 3 15.62 -14.65 40.72
N PRO A 4 16.12 -15.85 41.03
CA PRO A 4 15.93 -16.48 42.32
C PRO A 4 16.55 -15.64 43.44
N GLN A 5 15.76 -15.27 44.45
CA GLN A 5 16.19 -14.40 45.55
C GLN A 5 17.41 -14.97 46.29
N SER A 6 17.46 -16.28 46.49
CA SER A 6 18.55 -16.99 47.17
C SER A 6 19.89 -16.97 46.40
N ARG A 7 19.89 -16.60 45.11
CA ARG A 7 21.08 -16.60 44.25
C ARG A 7 21.61 -15.21 43.92
N LEU A 8 20.91 -14.14 44.31
CA LEU A 8 21.24 -12.78 43.88
C LEU A 8 22.66 -12.35 44.23
N ASP A 9 23.12 -12.64 45.45
CA ASP A 9 24.49 -12.35 45.87
C ASP A 9 25.54 -12.96 44.93
N SER A 10 25.30 -14.21 44.51
CA SER A 10 26.21 -14.92 43.59
C SER A 10 26.10 -14.39 42.16
N LEU A 11 24.89 -14.07 41.71
CA LEU A 11 24.60 -13.60 40.36
C LEU A 11 25.14 -12.19 40.06
N TYR A 12 25.18 -11.32 41.06
CA TYR A 12 25.63 -9.92 40.90
C TYR A 12 27.12 -9.72 41.23
N LYS A 13 27.76 -10.65 41.95
CA LYS A 13 29.20 -10.66 42.16
C LYS A 13 29.96 -11.07 40.89
N ASP A 14 31.26 -10.79 40.88
CA ASP A 14 32.13 -11.31 39.83
C ASP A 14 32.38 -12.80 40.08
N PHE A 15 31.69 -13.65 39.32
CA PHE A 15 31.75 -15.10 39.49
C PHE A 15 32.70 -15.80 38.50
N ARG A 16 33.55 -15.06 37.77
CA ARG A 16 34.53 -15.65 36.83
C ARG A 16 35.45 -16.68 37.49
N HIS A 17 35.92 -16.39 38.70
CA HIS A 17 36.77 -17.29 39.49
C HIS A 17 36.11 -18.64 39.82
N LEU A 18 34.78 -18.73 39.78
CA LEU A 18 34.08 -20.00 39.99
C LEU A 18 34.30 -20.98 38.85
N GLU A 19 34.74 -20.55 37.66
CA GLU A 19 35.03 -21.46 36.55
C GLU A 19 36.04 -22.55 36.95
N GLU A 20 37.05 -22.18 37.75
CA GLU A 20 38.05 -23.12 38.28
C GLU A 20 37.65 -23.67 39.66
N LEU A 21 37.13 -22.81 40.54
CA LEU A 21 36.91 -23.14 41.96
C LEU A 21 35.61 -23.89 42.24
N ASN A 22 34.57 -23.65 41.44
CA ASN A 22 33.26 -24.31 41.54
C ASN A 22 32.54 -24.29 40.18
N PRO A 23 32.94 -25.18 39.24
CA PRO A 23 32.42 -25.18 37.87
C PRO A 23 30.90 -25.32 37.79
N ASP A 24 30.29 -26.06 38.74
CA ASP A 24 28.84 -26.24 38.79
C ASP A 24 28.13 -24.95 39.20
N GLY A 25 28.68 -24.23 40.18
CA GLY A 25 28.20 -22.90 40.57
C GLY A 25 28.30 -21.88 39.44
N TYR A 26 29.42 -21.89 38.71
CA TYR A 26 29.65 -21.06 37.53
C TYR A 26 28.59 -21.32 36.44
N LYS A 27 28.45 -22.57 36.00
CA LYS A 27 27.45 -22.96 34.99
C LYS A 27 26.04 -22.61 35.43
N ALA A 28 25.69 -22.87 36.68
CA ALA A 28 24.37 -22.59 37.20
C ALA A 28 24.06 -21.08 37.26
N ASN A 29 25.05 -20.22 37.50
CA ASN A 29 24.89 -18.76 37.42
C ASN A 29 24.66 -18.30 35.97
N ILE A 30 25.44 -18.83 35.03
CA ILE A 30 25.26 -18.56 33.59
C ILE A 30 23.85 -18.96 33.15
N GLU A 31 23.43 -20.19 33.42
CA GLU A 31 22.12 -20.68 32.98
C GLU A 31 20.95 -19.92 33.64
N THR A 32 21.10 -19.52 34.90
CA THR A 32 20.09 -18.68 35.58
C THR A 32 19.94 -17.32 34.87
N TRP A 33 21.06 -16.65 34.58
CA TRP A 33 21.03 -15.38 33.84
C TRP A 33 20.54 -15.56 32.40
N LYS A 34 20.95 -16.61 31.69
CA LYS A 34 20.49 -16.92 30.33
C LYS A 34 18.97 -17.10 30.30
N ALA A 35 18.42 -17.94 31.18
CA ALA A 35 16.99 -18.18 31.25
C ALA A 35 16.22 -16.87 31.51
N PHE A 36 16.75 -16.03 32.40
CA PHE A 36 16.18 -14.71 32.69
C PHE A 36 16.23 -13.78 31.47
N LEU A 37 17.36 -13.66 30.79
CA LEU A 37 17.52 -12.80 29.60
C LEU A 37 16.66 -13.29 28.44
N ILE A 38 16.65 -14.59 28.15
CA ILE A 38 15.82 -15.17 27.09
C ILE A 38 14.35 -14.82 27.32
N LYS A 39 13.83 -15.09 28.52
CA LYS A 39 12.42 -14.91 28.81
C LYS A 39 11.98 -13.45 28.86
N ASN A 40 12.77 -12.56 29.44
CA ASN A 40 12.34 -11.18 29.69
C ASN A 40 12.87 -10.18 28.63
N TYR A 41 13.92 -10.52 27.88
CA TYR A 41 14.57 -9.60 26.93
C TYR A 41 14.64 -10.13 25.51
N LEU A 42 14.69 -11.44 25.26
CA LEU A 42 14.82 -11.96 23.88
C LEU A 42 13.49 -12.41 23.28
N ILE A 43 12.64 -13.10 24.04
CA ILE A 43 11.33 -13.57 23.56
C ILE A 43 10.31 -12.42 23.46
N GLN A 44 10.39 -11.46 24.39
CA GLN A 44 9.46 -10.33 24.46
C GLN A 44 10.00 -9.08 23.75
N ALA A 45 11.12 -9.20 23.02
CA ALA A 45 11.73 -8.08 22.34
C ALA A 45 10.85 -7.60 21.18
N LYS A 46 10.56 -6.30 21.18
CA LYS A 46 9.91 -5.64 20.03
C LYS A 46 10.91 -5.36 18.90
N SER A 47 12.18 -5.20 19.23
CA SER A 47 13.28 -4.95 18.29
C SER A 47 13.96 -6.26 17.91
N ILE A 48 14.49 -6.35 16.69
CA ILE A 48 15.36 -7.48 16.33
C ILE A 48 16.74 -7.38 16.98
N TYR A 49 17.06 -6.26 17.64
CA TYR A 49 18.35 -6.01 18.26
C TYR A 49 18.27 -6.04 19.78
N LEU A 50 19.26 -6.66 20.41
CA LEU A 50 19.62 -6.46 21.80
C LEU A 50 20.76 -5.44 21.87
N ARG A 51 20.46 -4.25 22.39
CA ARG A 51 21.47 -3.22 22.69
C ARG A 51 22.33 -3.68 23.86
N CYS A 52 23.51 -4.21 23.57
CA CYS A 52 24.52 -4.53 24.56
C CYS A 52 25.32 -3.28 24.90
N GLY A 53 25.65 -3.10 26.18
CA GLY A 53 26.45 -1.98 26.65
C GLY A 53 26.06 -1.49 28.03
N SER A 54 26.43 -0.24 28.31
CA SER A 54 26.18 0.40 29.60
C SER A 54 24.69 0.58 29.90
N GLY A 55 23.85 0.75 28.87
CA GLY A 55 22.39 0.80 29.01
C GLY A 55 21.81 -0.48 29.60
N LEU A 56 22.19 -1.64 29.05
CA LEU A 56 21.75 -2.95 29.55
C LEU A 56 22.19 -3.19 31.00
N LEU A 57 23.43 -2.85 31.35
CA LEU A 57 23.92 -2.96 32.74
C LEU A 57 23.10 -2.10 33.71
N ARG A 58 22.74 -0.87 33.31
CA ARG A 58 21.88 0.01 34.14
C ARG A 58 20.49 -0.58 34.30
N THR A 59 19.89 -1.11 33.23
CA THR A 59 18.55 -1.72 33.28
C THR A 59 18.52 -2.95 34.19
N LEU A 60 19.61 -3.71 34.25
CA LEU A 60 19.72 -4.90 35.11
C LEU A 60 20.27 -4.59 36.50
N SER A 61 20.59 -3.33 36.79
CA SER A 61 21.11 -2.93 38.11
C SER A 61 20.03 -3.03 39.16
N ARG A 62 20.43 -3.36 40.39
CA ARG A 62 19.56 -3.34 41.58
C ARG A 62 20.12 -2.40 42.63
N GLU A 63 19.23 -1.73 43.37
CA GLU A 63 19.63 -0.82 44.45
C GLU A 63 20.48 -1.54 45.51
N SER A 64 20.11 -2.76 45.88
CA SER A 64 20.79 -3.54 46.92
C SER A 64 22.06 -4.27 46.46
N HIS A 65 22.25 -4.51 45.17
CA HIS A 65 23.33 -5.36 44.65
C HIS A 65 24.21 -4.68 43.59
N GLY A 66 23.84 -3.48 43.14
CA GLY A 66 24.53 -2.76 42.07
C GLY A 66 24.36 -3.41 40.70
N VAL A 67 25.35 -3.21 39.83
CA VAL A 67 25.39 -3.76 38.48
C VAL A 67 25.90 -5.21 38.47
N PRO A 68 25.38 -6.09 37.60
CA PRO A 68 25.93 -7.43 37.44
C PRO A 68 27.36 -7.38 36.89
N LYS A 69 28.30 -8.09 37.53
CA LYS A 69 29.75 -8.00 37.21
C LYS A 69 30.29 -9.01 36.19
N SER A 70 29.48 -10.00 35.81
CA SER A 70 29.88 -11.10 34.91
C SER A 70 28.86 -11.37 33.79
N LEU A 71 28.10 -10.35 33.38
CA LEU A 71 27.08 -10.45 32.33
C LEU A 71 27.69 -10.69 30.94
N ASP A 72 28.92 -10.26 30.71
CA ASP A 72 29.75 -10.57 29.53
C ASP A 72 29.79 -12.08 29.27
N LEU A 73 30.03 -12.90 30.30
CA LEU A 73 30.08 -14.36 30.18
C LEU A 73 28.73 -14.93 29.72
N VAL A 74 27.65 -14.37 30.24
CA VAL A 74 26.28 -14.79 29.91
C VAL A 74 25.96 -14.44 28.46
N ILE A 75 26.30 -13.22 28.02
CA ILE A 75 26.06 -12.78 26.64
C ILE A 75 26.94 -13.57 25.66
N ASN A 76 28.21 -13.81 25.98
CA ASN A 76 29.09 -14.69 25.22
C ASN A 76 28.47 -16.10 25.11
N SER A 77 27.95 -16.66 26.20
CA SER A 77 27.25 -17.96 26.16
C SER A 77 25.96 -17.95 25.32
N LEU A 78 25.22 -16.84 25.27
CA LEU A 78 24.07 -16.67 24.38
C LEU A 78 24.47 -16.59 22.90
N ILE A 79 25.64 -16.02 22.61
CA ILE A 79 26.21 -16.00 21.25
C ILE A 79 26.68 -17.41 20.84
N GLU A 80 27.39 -18.10 21.73
CA GLU A 80 27.82 -19.49 21.52
C GLU A 80 26.65 -20.46 21.32
N SER A 81 25.52 -20.18 21.96
CA SER A 81 24.29 -20.96 21.85
C SER A 81 23.36 -20.49 20.72
N ASP A 82 23.82 -19.58 19.83
CA ASP A 82 23.08 -19.03 18.69
C ASP A 82 21.77 -18.28 19.01
N TYR A 83 21.51 -17.91 20.25
CA TYR A 83 20.37 -17.04 20.60
C TYR A 83 20.62 -15.59 20.14
N LEU A 84 21.88 -15.17 20.24
CA LEU A 84 22.37 -13.86 19.80
C LEU A 84 23.37 -14.04 18.67
N ILE A 85 23.28 -13.20 17.65
CA ILE A 85 24.16 -13.25 16.49
C ILE A 85 24.90 -11.92 16.43
N THR A 86 26.21 -11.97 16.23
CA THR A 86 26.99 -10.75 16.03
C THR A 86 26.64 -10.11 14.68
N PRO A 87 26.73 -8.78 14.53
CA PRO A 87 26.54 -8.15 13.22
C PRO A 87 27.46 -8.73 12.15
N ASP A 88 28.72 -9.02 12.50
CA ASP A 88 29.70 -9.63 11.60
C ASP A 88 29.23 -11.02 11.15
N ASP A 89 28.84 -11.90 12.07
CA ASP A 89 28.34 -13.23 11.69
C ASP A 89 27.07 -13.13 10.85
N PHE A 90 26.17 -12.21 11.19
CA PHE A 90 24.92 -12.03 10.46
C PHE A 90 25.16 -11.57 9.02
N TYR A 91 25.95 -10.52 8.80
CA TYR A 91 26.18 -9.97 7.46
C TYR A 91 27.17 -10.78 6.62
N ASN A 92 27.97 -11.67 7.24
CA ASN A 92 28.83 -12.63 6.54
C ASN A 92 28.14 -13.98 6.25
N GLY A 93 26.84 -14.13 6.54
CA GLY A 93 26.11 -15.36 6.21
C GLY A 93 26.29 -16.51 7.22
N LEU A 94 26.77 -16.23 8.43
CA LEU A 94 27.12 -17.21 9.47
C LEU A 94 26.07 -17.33 10.59
N MET A 95 24.87 -16.78 10.41
CA MET A 95 23.73 -16.94 11.34
C MET A 95 23.26 -18.38 11.43
N TYR A 96 23.22 -19.07 10.28
CA TYR A 96 23.03 -20.51 10.20
C TYR A 96 24.35 -21.10 9.74
N PRO A 97 25.24 -21.48 10.67
CA PRO A 97 26.38 -22.29 10.28
C PRO A 97 25.83 -23.47 9.50
N GLN A 98 26.18 -23.59 8.22
CA GLN A 98 25.93 -24.83 7.47
C GLN A 98 26.35 -25.96 8.40
N GLU A 99 25.58 -27.05 8.45
CA GLU A 99 25.97 -28.26 9.15
C GLU A 99 27.36 -28.67 8.67
N SER A 100 28.39 -28.15 9.34
CA SER A 100 29.76 -28.48 9.06
C SER A 100 29.81 -29.96 9.39
N SER A 101 30.01 -30.77 8.34
CA SER A 101 30.20 -32.20 8.43
C SER A 101 30.89 -32.54 9.74
N TRP A 102 30.33 -33.44 10.54
CA TRP A 102 30.83 -33.81 11.87
C TRP A 102 32.36 -34.05 11.87
N PHE A 103 32.92 -34.48 10.74
CA PHE A 103 34.34 -34.60 10.45
C PHE A 103 35.12 -33.26 10.54
N LEU A 104 34.60 -32.17 9.98
CA LEU A 104 35.20 -30.82 10.05
C LEU A 104 35.21 -30.27 11.48
N LYS A 105 34.18 -30.60 12.28
CA LYS A 105 34.16 -30.30 13.73
C LYS A 105 35.24 -31.07 14.49
N TRP A 106 35.51 -32.33 14.11
CA TRP A 106 36.56 -33.16 14.73
C TRP A 106 37.98 -32.67 14.41
N ILE A 107 38.24 -32.18 13.20
CA ILE A 107 39.57 -31.65 12.79
C ILE A 107 39.77 -30.15 13.06
N GLY A 108 38.87 -29.50 13.81
CA GLY A 108 39.03 -28.11 14.27
C GLY A 108 38.64 -27.02 13.27
N PHE A 109 38.01 -27.38 12.14
CA PHE A 109 37.44 -26.44 11.17
C PHE A 109 35.94 -26.26 11.41
N SER A 110 35.58 -25.49 12.45
CA SER A 110 34.24 -24.91 12.51
C SER A 110 34.20 -23.68 11.60
N GLY A 111 33.20 -23.56 10.72
CA GLY A 111 33.04 -22.43 9.79
C GLY A 111 32.92 -21.05 10.45
N ARG A 112 32.82 -20.99 11.78
CA ARG A 112 33.22 -19.83 12.56
C ARG A 112 34.68 -20.00 12.93
N ASN A 113 35.57 -19.23 12.31
CA ASN A 113 36.82 -18.90 12.98
C ASN A 113 36.43 -18.43 14.38
N LYS A 114 36.90 -19.12 15.44
CA LYS A 114 36.77 -18.67 16.83
C LYS A 114 37.55 -17.36 17.02
N ARG A 115 37.21 -16.30 16.29
CA ARG A 115 37.36 -14.95 16.81
C ARG A 115 36.39 -14.94 17.98
N SER A 116 36.92 -15.20 19.17
CA SER A 116 36.19 -15.03 20.42
C SER A 116 35.69 -13.59 20.41
N PHE A 117 34.44 -13.40 20.00
CA PHE A 117 33.79 -12.12 20.10
C PHE A 117 33.51 -11.94 21.58
N ASP A 118 34.43 -11.27 22.27
CA ASP A 118 34.24 -10.93 23.67
C ASP A 118 33.50 -9.60 23.76
N VAL A 119 32.33 -9.59 24.39
CA VAL A 119 31.56 -8.36 24.63
C VAL A 119 32.17 -7.48 25.71
N ARG A 120 33.16 -7.95 26.47
CA ARG A 120 33.87 -7.13 27.45
C ARG A 120 34.89 -6.19 26.77
N LYS A 121 34.92 -4.92 27.17
CA LYS A 121 35.92 -3.92 26.71
C LYS A 121 37.00 -3.61 27.75
N ASN A 122 36.65 -3.62 29.04
CA ASN A 122 37.55 -3.26 30.13
C ASN A 122 37.08 -3.86 31.48
N ASN A 123 37.73 -3.49 32.58
CA ASN A 123 37.41 -3.94 33.93
C ASN A 123 36.61 -2.92 34.77
N ASP A 124 36.08 -1.86 34.14
CA ASP A 124 35.35 -0.80 34.84
C ASP A 124 33.89 -1.20 35.13
N THR A 125 33.15 -0.33 35.82
CA THR A 125 31.71 -0.52 36.12
C THR A 125 30.86 -0.72 34.86
N PHE A 126 31.20 -0.05 33.75
CA PHE A 126 30.52 -0.17 32.46
C PHE A 126 31.38 -0.96 31.46
N TYR A 127 31.64 -2.22 31.79
CA TYR A 127 32.61 -3.06 31.08
C TYR A 127 32.14 -3.65 29.75
N LEU A 128 30.86 -3.51 29.39
CA LEU A 128 30.34 -4.03 28.11
C LEU A 128 30.67 -3.08 26.95
N LYS A 129 31.01 -3.67 25.80
CA LYS A 129 31.08 -2.99 24.50
C LYS A 129 29.68 -2.50 24.12
N GLU A 130 29.61 -1.29 23.59
CA GLU A 130 28.37 -0.76 23.00
C GLU A 130 28.21 -1.41 21.62
N THR A 131 27.29 -2.38 21.50
CA THR A 131 27.07 -3.13 20.27
C THR A 131 25.64 -3.64 20.20
N ASP A 132 25.05 -3.63 19.01
CA ASP A 132 23.73 -4.18 18.76
C ASP A 132 23.88 -5.64 18.31
N LEU A 133 23.45 -6.57 19.16
CA LEU A 133 23.42 -8.00 18.84
C LEU A 133 22.08 -8.35 18.23
N ILE A 134 22.06 -9.24 17.24
CA ILE A 134 20.83 -9.64 16.56
C ILE A 134 20.18 -10.80 17.31
N ILE A 135 18.90 -10.66 17.60
CA ILE A 135 18.10 -11.65 18.32
C ILE A 135 17.52 -12.62 17.29
N ARG A 136 18.07 -13.84 17.22
CA ARG A 136 17.75 -14.82 16.17
C ARG A 136 16.26 -15.16 16.09
N ASN A 137 15.64 -15.49 17.23
CA ASN A 137 14.23 -15.89 17.28
C ASN A 137 13.30 -14.77 16.79
N ILE A 138 13.59 -13.52 17.12
CA ILE A 138 12.76 -12.38 16.71
C ILE A 138 12.92 -12.09 15.21
N VAL A 139 14.13 -12.23 14.65
CA VAL A 139 14.31 -12.14 13.20
C VAL A 139 13.50 -13.22 12.49
N GLU A 140 13.56 -14.46 12.97
CA GLU A 140 12.80 -15.59 12.41
C GLU A 140 11.28 -15.38 12.52
N GLU A 141 10.77 -14.95 13.67
CA GLU A 141 9.35 -14.67 13.90
C GLU A 141 8.82 -13.53 13.00
N LYS A 142 9.55 -12.41 12.96
CA LYS A 142 9.18 -11.27 12.10
C LYS A 142 9.28 -11.66 10.62
N PHE A 143 10.24 -12.50 10.25
CA PHE A 143 10.33 -13.04 8.90
C PHE A 143 9.10 -13.84 8.53
N GLU A 144 8.62 -14.78 9.36
CA GLU A 144 7.43 -15.57 9.02
C GLU A 144 6.20 -14.68 8.82
N SER A 145 6.05 -13.65 9.66
CA SER A 145 4.99 -12.64 9.51
C SER A 145 5.10 -11.87 8.19
N ILE A 146 6.31 -11.43 7.82
CA ILE A 146 6.56 -10.71 6.56
C ILE A 146 6.37 -11.64 5.37
N LYS A 147 6.84 -12.89 5.44
CA LYS A 147 6.69 -13.90 4.40
C LYS A 147 5.23 -14.17 4.12
N GLN A 148 4.40 -14.35 5.16
CA GLN A 148 2.96 -14.53 4.99
C GLN A 148 2.32 -13.35 4.27
N ARG A 149 2.71 -12.11 4.61
CA ARG A 149 2.24 -10.90 3.92
C ARG A 149 2.73 -10.81 2.48
N ILE A 150 3.98 -11.17 2.20
CA ILE A 150 4.49 -11.28 0.81
C ILE A 150 3.66 -12.31 0.04
N THR A 151 3.37 -13.47 0.64
CA THR A 151 2.57 -14.50 -0.01
C THR A 151 1.17 -13.98 -0.33
N ASN A 152 0.48 -13.38 0.64
CA ASN A 152 -0.90 -12.94 0.49
C ASN A 152 -1.06 -11.67 -0.36
N ASN A 153 -0.13 -10.72 -0.28
CA ASN A 153 -0.28 -9.41 -0.92
C ASN A 153 0.46 -9.31 -2.26
N ILE A 154 1.43 -10.21 -2.52
CA ILE A 154 2.26 -10.18 -3.73
C ILE A 154 2.09 -11.49 -4.49
N VAL A 155 2.53 -12.63 -3.92
CA VAL A 155 2.63 -13.89 -4.66
C VAL A 155 1.28 -14.39 -5.16
N SER A 156 0.23 -14.39 -4.32
CA SER A 156 -1.08 -14.92 -4.70
C SER A 156 -1.81 -14.11 -5.78
N HIS A 157 -1.37 -12.87 -6.01
CA HIS A 157 -1.96 -11.96 -6.98
C HIS A 157 -1.03 -11.72 -8.19
N ALA A 158 0.16 -12.32 -8.19
CA ALA A 158 1.14 -12.11 -9.25
C ALA A 158 0.70 -12.87 -10.50
N THR A 159 0.54 -12.14 -11.59
CA THR A 159 0.16 -12.70 -12.91
C THR A 159 1.28 -12.59 -13.93
N GLY A 160 2.17 -11.61 -13.75
CA GLY A 160 3.31 -11.39 -14.65
C GLY A 160 4.54 -10.87 -13.92
N ILE A 161 5.62 -10.68 -14.69
CA ILE A 161 6.91 -10.21 -14.18
C ILE A 161 6.79 -8.82 -13.54
N THR A 162 5.91 -7.96 -14.05
CA THR A 162 5.77 -6.60 -13.50
C THR A 162 5.24 -6.65 -12.08
N ASP A 163 4.41 -7.63 -11.72
CA ASP A 163 3.87 -7.79 -10.36
C ASP A 163 4.92 -8.24 -9.33
N LEU A 164 6.13 -8.64 -9.77
CA LEU A 164 7.21 -9.13 -8.90
C LEU A 164 8.31 -8.09 -8.65
N VAL A 165 8.26 -6.94 -9.33
CA VAL A 165 9.28 -5.88 -9.25
C VAL A 165 8.73 -4.66 -8.52
N PHE A 166 9.45 -4.15 -7.55
CA PHE A 166 8.99 -3.11 -6.63
C PHE A 166 10.08 -2.08 -6.38
N THR A 167 9.67 -0.83 -6.16
CA THR A 167 10.53 0.10 -5.40
C THR A 167 10.61 -0.36 -3.94
N LYS A 168 11.67 0.03 -3.24
CA LYS A 168 11.86 -0.31 -1.81
C LYS A 168 10.66 0.14 -0.97
N GLN A 169 10.14 1.33 -1.24
CA GLN A 169 9.00 1.90 -0.53
C GLN A 169 7.71 1.12 -0.78
N GLU A 170 7.44 0.76 -2.05
CA GLU A 170 6.27 -0.05 -2.40
C GLU A 170 6.37 -1.45 -1.76
N PHE A 171 7.54 -2.08 -1.84
CA PHE A 171 7.78 -3.37 -1.23
C PHE A 171 7.55 -3.33 0.28
N TYR A 172 8.06 -2.30 0.98
CA TYR A 172 7.88 -2.16 2.42
C TYR A 172 6.41 -2.05 2.84
N ALA A 173 5.61 -1.31 2.06
CA ALA A 173 4.18 -1.19 2.28
C ALA A 173 3.48 -2.55 2.06
N LYS A 174 3.73 -3.22 0.93
CA LYS A 174 3.07 -4.48 0.59
C LYS A 174 3.49 -5.66 1.47
N SER A 175 4.74 -5.71 1.89
CA SER A 175 5.27 -6.79 2.75
C SER A 175 4.98 -6.59 4.24
N GLY A 176 4.43 -5.43 4.64
CA GLY A 176 4.22 -5.06 6.04
C GLY A 176 5.50 -4.75 6.82
N ILE A 177 6.63 -4.51 6.15
CA ILE A 177 7.89 -4.14 6.82
C ILE A 177 7.73 -2.81 7.59
N ASN A 178 7.00 -1.83 7.02
CA ASN A 178 6.78 -0.56 7.70
C ASN A 178 5.98 -0.71 9.01
N GLU A 179 5.06 -1.67 9.06
CA GLU A 179 4.24 -1.94 10.25
C GLU A 179 4.97 -2.76 11.31
N LEU A 180 5.75 -3.77 10.90
CA LEU A 180 6.40 -4.73 11.80
C LEU A 180 7.79 -4.27 12.29
N LEU A 181 8.44 -3.38 11.55
CA LEU A 181 9.77 -2.83 11.83
C LEU A 181 9.68 -1.30 11.94
N ILE A 182 8.95 -0.85 12.96
CA ILE A 182 8.64 0.57 13.19
C ILE A 182 9.94 1.38 13.33
N ASP A 183 10.11 2.34 12.42
CA ASP A 183 11.08 3.44 12.36
C ASP A 183 12.55 3.19 12.74
N SER A 184 13.05 1.99 12.47
CA SER A 184 14.49 1.72 12.51
C SER A 184 14.97 1.24 11.14
N GLU A 185 15.51 2.15 10.32
CA GLU A 185 16.20 1.81 9.06
C GLU A 185 17.22 0.66 9.23
N PRO A 186 17.98 0.57 10.35
CA PRO A 186 18.83 -0.59 10.64
C PRO A 186 18.08 -1.93 10.70
N GLU A 187 16.85 -1.97 11.25
CA GLU A 187 16.04 -3.19 11.28
C GLU A 187 15.56 -3.57 9.89
N ARG A 188 15.07 -2.59 9.13
CA ARG A 188 14.60 -2.81 7.74
C ARG A 188 15.75 -3.31 6.87
N LYS A 189 16.95 -2.75 7.00
CA LYS A 189 18.16 -3.19 6.29
C LYS A 189 18.54 -4.63 6.64
N ALA A 190 18.53 -4.99 7.92
CA ALA A 190 18.83 -6.35 8.37
C ALA A 190 17.77 -7.34 7.88
N MET A 191 16.48 -6.98 7.92
CA MET A 191 15.41 -7.82 7.41
C MET A 191 15.52 -8.02 5.89
N LEU A 192 15.80 -6.95 5.12
CA LEU A 192 16.06 -7.09 3.69
C LEU A 192 17.27 -8.00 3.40
N PHE A 193 18.35 -7.87 4.18
CA PHE A 193 19.50 -8.76 4.07
C PHE A 193 19.10 -10.21 4.37
N TYR A 194 18.27 -10.43 5.39
CA TYR A 194 17.80 -11.75 5.75
C TYR A 194 16.95 -12.40 4.66
N LEU A 195 16.00 -11.64 4.12
CA LEU A 195 15.14 -12.06 3.02
C LEU A 195 15.95 -12.43 1.76
N SER A 196 17.00 -11.65 1.43
CA SER A 196 17.80 -11.86 0.23
C SER A 196 18.89 -12.92 0.39
N HIS A 197 19.61 -12.91 1.51
CA HIS A 197 20.80 -13.74 1.71
C HIS A 197 20.46 -15.11 2.33
N TYR A 198 19.72 -15.11 3.45
CA TYR A 198 19.42 -16.34 4.18
C TYR A 198 18.21 -17.10 3.62
N ARG A 199 17.20 -16.38 3.13
CA ARG A 199 15.96 -17.00 2.64
C ARG A 199 15.84 -17.01 1.13
N LYS A 200 16.61 -16.16 0.43
CA LYS A 200 16.67 -16.10 -1.04
C LYS A 200 15.29 -15.95 -1.69
N ILE A 201 14.38 -15.24 -1.05
CA ILE A 201 13.03 -14.98 -1.59
C ILE A 201 12.91 -13.63 -2.29
N ILE A 202 13.94 -12.78 -2.16
CA ILE A 202 14.07 -11.53 -2.90
C ILE A 202 15.50 -11.36 -3.43
N VAL A 203 15.64 -10.57 -4.48
CA VAL A 203 16.90 -9.94 -4.89
C VAL A 203 16.73 -8.44 -4.90
N ARG A 204 17.83 -7.70 -4.72
CA ARG A 204 17.79 -6.25 -4.56
C ARG A 204 18.95 -5.59 -5.31
N ASP A 205 18.70 -4.39 -5.80
CA ASP A 205 19.71 -3.49 -6.35
C ASP A 205 19.29 -2.05 -6.05
N ALA A 206 20.15 -1.31 -5.35
CA ALA A 206 19.89 0.04 -4.84
C ALA A 206 18.50 0.19 -4.19
N ASP A 207 17.52 0.71 -4.94
CA ASP A 207 16.16 1.00 -4.50
C ASP A 207 15.09 0.05 -5.09
N ILE A 208 15.51 -0.95 -5.86
CA ILE A 208 14.63 -1.94 -6.50
C ILE A 208 14.73 -3.27 -5.78
N ILE A 209 13.57 -3.89 -5.57
CA ILE A 209 13.41 -5.22 -4.97
C ILE A 209 12.59 -6.07 -5.93
N LYS A 210 13.13 -7.24 -6.28
CA LYS A 210 12.46 -8.26 -7.09
C LYS A 210 12.19 -9.49 -6.25
N VAL A 211 10.94 -9.93 -6.23
CA VAL A 211 10.51 -11.14 -5.50
C VAL A 211 10.86 -12.36 -6.34
N VAL A 212 11.65 -13.27 -5.77
CA VAL A 212 12.13 -14.51 -6.41
C VAL A 212 11.77 -15.75 -5.58
N SER A 213 10.66 -15.66 -4.82
CA SER A 213 10.15 -16.76 -3.99
C SER A 213 10.01 -18.06 -4.82
N PRO A 214 10.26 -19.24 -4.23
CA PRO A 214 9.98 -20.53 -4.89
C PRO A 214 8.57 -20.63 -5.48
N ASP A 215 7.60 -19.96 -4.86
CA ASP A 215 6.19 -19.97 -5.27
C ASP A 215 5.94 -19.28 -6.62
N VAL A 216 6.83 -18.36 -7.05
CA VAL A 216 6.71 -17.60 -8.31
C VAL A 216 7.69 -18.08 -9.39
N VAL A 217 8.31 -19.25 -9.20
CA VAL A 217 9.30 -19.80 -10.15
C VAL A 217 8.71 -20.01 -11.54
N HIS A 218 7.42 -20.32 -11.64
CA HIS A 218 6.72 -20.48 -12.91
C HIS A 218 6.62 -19.17 -13.71
N ILE A 219 6.53 -18.01 -13.04
CA ILE A 219 6.55 -16.68 -13.68
C ILE A 219 7.98 -16.31 -14.10
N LEU A 220 8.97 -16.70 -13.29
CA LEU A 220 10.37 -16.33 -13.47
C LEU A 220 11.19 -17.30 -14.32
N ALA A 221 10.58 -18.31 -14.92
CA ALA A 221 11.29 -19.39 -15.62
C ALA A 221 12.25 -18.85 -16.70
N ASP A 222 11.78 -17.86 -17.47
CA ASP A 222 12.50 -17.23 -18.59
C ASP A 222 13.12 -15.88 -18.22
N PHE A 223 13.22 -15.56 -16.93
CA PHE A 223 13.73 -14.26 -16.44
C PHE A 223 14.95 -14.42 -15.53
N PRO A 224 15.92 -13.48 -15.60
CA PRO A 224 17.04 -13.49 -14.68
C PRO A 224 16.58 -13.34 -13.22
N LYS A 225 17.12 -14.18 -12.34
CA LYS A 225 16.93 -14.09 -10.88
C LYS A 225 17.89 -13.08 -10.23
N ILE A 226 18.13 -11.99 -10.94
CA ILE A 226 18.87 -10.81 -10.51
C ILE A 226 18.02 -9.59 -10.85
N VAL A 227 18.33 -8.45 -10.23
CA VAL A 227 17.76 -7.18 -10.69
C VAL A 227 18.49 -6.76 -11.96
N THR A 228 17.73 -6.40 -12.98
CA THR A 228 18.18 -5.98 -14.31
C THR A 228 17.78 -4.53 -14.58
N GLN A 229 18.34 -3.92 -15.62
CA GLN A 229 17.93 -2.57 -16.04
C GLN A 229 16.45 -2.51 -16.45
N ASP A 230 15.89 -3.61 -16.93
CA ASP A 230 14.47 -3.71 -17.28
C ASP A 230 13.59 -3.70 -16.05
N ASP A 231 14.02 -4.31 -14.95
CA ASP A 231 13.32 -4.22 -13.67
C ASP A 231 13.26 -2.75 -13.17
N HIS A 232 14.33 -1.96 -13.37
CA HIS A 232 14.31 -0.51 -13.09
C HIS A 232 13.26 0.22 -13.94
N ARG A 233 13.18 -0.08 -15.25
CA ARG A 233 12.16 0.52 -16.15
C ARG A 233 10.74 0.13 -15.76
N VAL A 234 10.52 -1.12 -15.36
CA VAL A 234 9.23 -1.61 -14.82
C VAL A 234 8.84 -0.82 -13.57
N ALA A 235 9.78 -0.59 -12.65
CA ALA A 235 9.53 0.21 -11.46
C ALA A 235 9.21 1.68 -11.81
N SER A 236 9.93 2.27 -12.77
CA SER A 236 9.62 3.61 -13.29
C SER A 236 8.22 3.67 -13.90
N LEU A 237 7.83 2.69 -14.74
CA LEU A 237 6.48 2.60 -15.30
C LEU A 237 5.39 2.59 -14.22
N LYS A 238 5.60 1.82 -13.14
CA LYS A 238 4.67 1.79 -12.00
C LYS A 238 4.59 3.14 -11.29
N ALA A 239 5.73 3.75 -10.99
CA ALA A 239 5.78 5.06 -10.34
C ALA A 239 5.06 6.12 -11.19
N THR A 240 5.31 6.12 -12.49
CA THR A 240 4.63 7.00 -13.47
C THR A 240 3.12 6.76 -13.48
N THR A 241 2.69 5.50 -13.50
CA THR A 241 1.26 5.14 -13.46
C THR A 241 0.59 5.67 -12.19
N ILE A 242 1.23 5.53 -11.03
CA ILE A 242 0.72 6.07 -9.76
C ILE A 242 0.59 7.59 -9.84
N ASN A 243 1.61 8.29 -10.36
CA ASN A 243 1.61 9.75 -10.47
C ASN A 243 0.50 10.24 -11.41
N VAL A 244 0.37 9.64 -12.60
CA VAL A 244 -0.72 9.95 -13.54
C VAL A 244 -2.09 9.73 -12.90
N ASN A 245 -2.29 8.63 -12.17
CA ASN A 245 -3.54 8.35 -11.46
C ASN A 245 -3.88 9.41 -10.41
N LEU A 246 -2.88 9.92 -9.67
CA LEU A 246 -3.08 10.99 -8.70
C LEU A 246 -3.47 12.30 -9.39
N GLN A 247 -2.82 12.63 -10.50
CA GLN A 247 -3.15 13.85 -11.27
C GLN A 247 -4.55 13.75 -11.90
N VAL A 248 -4.92 12.60 -12.45
CA VAL A 248 -6.28 12.33 -12.96
C VAL A 248 -7.33 12.60 -11.87
N LYS A 249 -7.13 12.04 -10.66
CA LYS A 249 -8.05 12.28 -9.53
C LYS A 249 -8.13 13.75 -9.14
N LYS A 250 -7.01 14.46 -9.15
CA LYS A 250 -6.96 15.90 -8.85
C LYS A 250 -7.73 16.72 -9.89
N LEU A 251 -7.51 16.49 -11.19
CA LEU A 251 -8.22 17.20 -12.24
C LEU A 251 -9.72 16.86 -12.25
N GLN A 252 -10.10 15.61 -11.99
CA GLN A 252 -11.51 15.22 -11.83
C GLN A 252 -12.21 16.00 -10.71
N ALA A 253 -11.55 16.17 -9.56
CA ALA A 253 -12.08 16.98 -8.48
C ALA A 253 -12.24 18.45 -8.89
N GLN A 254 -11.24 19.01 -9.59
CA GLN A 254 -11.33 20.39 -10.09
C GLN A 254 -12.43 20.59 -11.13
N VAL A 255 -12.64 19.63 -12.05
CA VAL A 255 -13.77 19.67 -13.00
C VAL A 255 -15.10 19.69 -12.25
N PHE A 256 -15.23 18.91 -11.19
CA PHE A 256 -16.42 18.91 -10.33
C PHE A 256 -16.61 20.27 -9.64
N ASP A 257 -15.56 20.83 -9.05
CA ASP A 257 -15.60 22.13 -8.37
C ASP A 257 -16.04 23.25 -9.33
N TYR A 258 -15.38 23.39 -10.50
CA TYR A 258 -15.75 24.40 -11.49
C TYR A 258 -17.15 24.16 -12.09
N SER A 259 -17.59 22.91 -12.20
CA SER A 259 -18.97 22.60 -12.61
C SER A 259 -19.97 23.08 -11.57
N SER A 260 -19.69 22.91 -10.27
CA SER A 260 -20.53 23.43 -9.18
C SER A 260 -20.54 24.96 -9.17
N MET A 261 -19.37 25.59 -9.26
CA MET A 261 -19.24 27.06 -9.28
C MET A 261 -19.99 27.67 -10.48
N LEU A 262 -19.93 27.03 -11.65
CA LEU A 262 -20.70 27.44 -12.83
C LEU A 262 -22.20 27.31 -12.59
N GLN A 263 -22.66 26.19 -12.02
CA GLN A 263 -24.08 26.01 -11.70
C GLN A 263 -24.59 27.04 -10.69
N ASP A 264 -23.82 27.32 -9.65
CA ASP A 264 -24.18 28.31 -8.63
C ASP A 264 -24.19 29.72 -9.23
N ALA A 265 -23.20 30.06 -10.07
CA ALA A 265 -23.17 31.34 -10.79
C ALA A 265 -24.38 31.54 -11.72
N ILE A 266 -24.84 30.47 -12.38
CA ILE A 266 -26.06 30.49 -13.20
C ILE A 266 -27.31 30.65 -12.31
N LYS A 267 -27.41 29.92 -11.20
CA LYS A 267 -28.56 30.00 -10.28
C LYS A 267 -28.68 31.37 -9.64
N ASP A 268 -27.57 31.94 -9.22
CA ASP A 268 -27.48 33.24 -8.55
C ASP A 268 -27.51 34.42 -9.55
N SER A 269 -27.64 34.14 -10.85
CA SER A 269 -27.66 35.15 -11.92
C SER A 269 -26.45 36.08 -11.88
N GLN A 270 -25.27 35.52 -11.57
CA GLN A 270 -23.99 36.25 -11.59
C GLN A 270 -23.69 36.76 -13.02
N PRO A 271 -22.87 37.82 -13.17
CA PRO A 271 -22.46 38.35 -14.47
C PRO A 271 -22.01 37.27 -15.46
N LYS A 272 -22.42 37.40 -16.74
CA LYS A 272 -22.06 36.45 -17.81
C LYS A 272 -20.55 36.23 -17.94
N GLU A 273 -19.74 37.26 -17.67
CA GLU A 273 -18.28 37.18 -17.67
C GLU A 273 -17.74 36.16 -16.64
N ILE A 274 -18.32 36.12 -15.43
CA ILE A 274 -17.95 35.18 -14.38
C ILE A 274 -18.35 33.75 -14.78
N GLN A 275 -19.54 33.58 -15.34
CA GLN A 275 -20.00 32.29 -15.85
C GLN A 275 -19.09 31.78 -16.98
N ARG A 276 -18.71 32.66 -17.92
CA ARG A 276 -17.78 32.35 -19.01
C ARG A 276 -16.41 31.95 -18.48
N ASN A 277 -15.90 32.66 -17.48
CA ASN A 277 -14.62 32.31 -16.86
C ASN A 277 -14.64 30.91 -16.22
N TYR A 278 -15.71 30.56 -15.49
CA TYR A 278 -15.84 29.22 -14.93
C TYR A 278 -15.98 28.13 -16.01
N LEU A 279 -16.75 28.40 -17.08
CA LEU A 279 -16.87 27.46 -18.20
C LEU A 279 -15.54 27.27 -18.93
N GLN A 280 -14.81 28.34 -19.21
CA GLN A 280 -13.52 28.30 -19.89
C GLN A 280 -12.49 27.51 -19.06
N ASN A 281 -12.39 27.78 -17.76
CA ASN A 281 -11.52 27.03 -16.84
C ASN A 281 -11.90 25.55 -16.79
N LYS A 282 -13.20 25.24 -16.71
CA LYS A 282 -13.70 23.86 -16.75
C LYS A 282 -13.26 23.16 -18.04
N LYS A 283 -13.52 23.75 -19.21
CA LYS A 283 -13.13 23.17 -20.51
C LYS A 283 -11.63 22.92 -20.63
N MET A 284 -10.81 23.87 -20.18
CA MET A 284 -9.36 23.72 -20.18
C MET A 284 -8.92 22.52 -19.33
N ILE A 285 -9.49 22.37 -18.13
CA ILE A 285 -9.19 21.24 -17.23
C ILE A 285 -9.70 19.92 -17.82
N GLU A 286 -10.89 19.91 -18.45
CA GLU A 286 -11.44 18.72 -19.13
C GLU A 286 -10.57 18.27 -20.30
N LYS A 287 -10.04 19.21 -21.10
CA LYS A 287 -9.06 18.91 -22.17
C LYS A 287 -7.82 18.24 -21.61
N ASN A 288 -7.28 18.75 -20.50
CA ASN A 288 -6.11 18.18 -19.81
C ASN A 288 -6.40 16.80 -19.20
N LEU A 289 -7.58 16.63 -18.59
CA LEU A 289 -8.03 15.37 -18.03
C LEU A 289 -8.17 14.31 -19.12
N SER A 290 -8.81 14.63 -20.25
CA SER A 290 -8.94 13.73 -21.40
C SER A 290 -7.58 13.24 -21.89
N ARG A 291 -6.59 14.14 -22.00
CA ARG A 291 -5.21 13.79 -22.34
C ARG A 291 -4.59 12.82 -21.33
N LEU A 292 -4.69 13.11 -20.02
CA LEU A 292 -4.17 12.22 -18.98
C LEU A 292 -4.85 10.83 -18.95
N LEU A 293 -6.14 10.75 -19.29
CA LEU A 293 -6.85 9.47 -19.41
C LEU A 293 -6.33 8.63 -20.59
N ILE A 294 -6.02 9.26 -21.73
CA ILE A 294 -5.37 8.57 -22.86
C ILE A 294 -4.00 8.03 -22.43
N TYR A 295 -3.20 8.84 -21.74
CA TYR A 295 -1.90 8.41 -21.22
C TYR A 295 -2.02 7.25 -20.22
N GLN A 296 -2.98 7.33 -19.29
CA GLN A 296 -3.26 6.25 -18.35
C GLN A 296 -3.57 4.94 -19.09
N ASN A 297 -4.40 4.98 -20.14
CA ASN A 297 -4.72 3.81 -20.96
C ASN A 297 -3.47 3.27 -21.67
N ASN A 298 -2.62 4.13 -22.23
CA ASN A 298 -1.38 3.70 -22.87
C ASN A 298 -0.44 3.00 -21.88
N LEU A 299 -0.28 3.53 -20.66
CA LEU A 299 0.54 2.91 -19.61
C LEU A 299 -0.03 1.54 -19.18
N LEU A 300 -1.36 1.41 -19.09
CA LEU A 300 -2.02 0.14 -18.81
C LEU A 300 -1.81 -0.89 -19.95
N THR A 301 -1.87 -0.44 -21.21
CA THR A 301 -1.57 -1.29 -22.37
C THR A 301 -0.11 -1.76 -22.34
N VAL A 302 0.85 -0.87 -22.07
CA VAL A 302 2.26 -1.24 -21.93
C VAL A 302 2.42 -2.25 -20.79
N LYS A 303 1.85 -2.01 -19.60
CA LYS A 303 1.89 -2.97 -18.49
C LYS A 303 1.36 -4.34 -18.92
N SER A 304 0.20 -4.37 -19.58
CA SER A 304 -0.41 -5.61 -20.08
C SER A 304 0.52 -6.35 -21.05
N GLN A 305 1.16 -5.64 -21.98
CA GLN A 305 2.14 -6.22 -22.90
C GLN A 305 3.37 -6.76 -22.18
N LEU A 306 3.85 -6.10 -21.12
CA LEU A 306 4.96 -6.58 -20.29
C LEU A 306 4.57 -7.81 -19.46
N ASP A 307 3.34 -7.88 -18.96
CA ASP A 307 2.85 -9.05 -18.22
C ASP A 307 2.62 -10.26 -19.14
N MET A 308 2.17 -10.01 -20.38
CA MET A 308 2.08 -11.03 -21.43
C MET A 308 3.44 -11.42 -22.00
N ALA A 309 4.51 -10.68 -21.69
CA ALA A 309 5.84 -11.00 -22.20
C ALA A 309 6.30 -12.34 -21.60
N ALA A 310 6.15 -13.41 -22.39
CA ALA A 310 6.56 -14.75 -21.98
C ALA A 310 8.09 -14.91 -21.88
N THR A 311 8.86 -13.99 -22.44
CA THR A 311 10.32 -14.04 -22.44
C THR A 311 10.93 -12.68 -22.09
N ASN A 312 12.13 -12.69 -21.50
CA ASN A 312 12.89 -11.47 -21.24
C ASN A 312 13.19 -10.68 -22.53
N GLN A 313 13.36 -11.36 -23.68
CA GLN A 313 13.59 -10.68 -24.95
C GLN A 313 12.38 -9.84 -25.38
N LEU A 314 11.17 -10.40 -25.27
CA LEU A 314 9.95 -9.67 -25.56
C LEU A 314 9.76 -8.50 -24.59
N LEU A 315 10.06 -8.70 -23.30
CA LEU A 315 10.06 -7.64 -22.29
C LEU A 315 10.96 -6.46 -22.70
N VAL A 316 12.21 -6.76 -23.06
CA VAL A 316 13.18 -5.74 -23.52
C VAL A 316 12.63 -4.97 -24.72
N SER A 317 12.11 -5.66 -25.74
CA SER A 317 11.60 -5.00 -26.95
C SER A 317 10.42 -4.08 -26.66
N THR A 318 9.50 -4.50 -25.78
CA THR A 318 8.36 -3.68 -25.35
C THR A 318 8.82 -2.46 -24.56
N LEU A 319 9.82 -2.63 -23.68
CA LEU A 319 10.38 -1.53 -22.89
C LEU A 319 11.15 -0.52 -23.75
N GLU A 320 11.89 -0.98 -24.76
CA GLU A 320 12.58 -0.11 -25.72
C GLU A 320 11.59 0.76 -26.48
N GLY A 321 10.49 0.19 -26.96
CA GLY A 321 9.39 0.95 -27.58
C GLY A 321 8.70 1.92 -26.61
N SER A 322 8.64 1.57 -25.32
CA SER A 322 7.96 2.36 -24.29
C SER A 322 8.82 3.44 -23.63
N ASN A 323 10.14 3.44 -23.86
CA ASN A 323 11.08 4.30 -23.14
C ASN A 323 10.86 5.80 -23.44
N LYS A 324 10.48 6.15 -24.67
CA LYS A 324 10.13 7.52 -25.05
C LYS A 324 8.94 8.01 -24.23
N LEU A 325 7.84 7.25 -24.19
CA LEU A 325 6.66 7.54 -23.37
C LEU A 325 7.02 7.75 -21.89
N LEU A 326 7.87 6.89 -21.32
CA LEU A 326 8.29 7.02 -19.92
C LEU A 326 9.14 8.28 -19.66
N THR A 327 10.02 8.64 -20.61
CA THR A 327 10.87 9.83 -20.49
C THR A 327 10.04 11.11 -20.60
N SER A 328 9.21 11.20 -21.63
CA SER A 328 8.28 12.32 -21.85
C SER A 328 7.41 12.59 -20.62
N ILE A 329 6.93 11.55 -19.93
CA ILE A 329 6.10 11.73 -18.73
C ILE A 329 6.92 12.10 -17.49
N ASN A 330 8.16 11.61 -17.35
CA ASN A 330 8.99 11.96 -16.19
C ASN A 330 9.40 13.45 -16.20
N GLU A 331 9.41 14.06 -17.39
CA GLU A 331 9.64 15.50 -17.60
C GLU A 331 8.37 16.35 -17.41
N TYR A 332 7.21 15.71 -17.29
CA TYR A 332 5.94 16.38 -17.08
C TYR A 332 5.85 16.97 -15.67
N THR A 333 5.96 18.30 -15.60
CA THR A 333 5.88 19.09 -14.36
C THR A 333 4.49 19.66 -14.07
N GLY A 334 3.43 19.22 -14.76
CA GLY A 334 2.07 19.71 -14.52
C GLY A 334 1.64 20.94 -15.33
N SER A 335 2.43 21.39 -16.30
CA SER A 335 2.12 22.54 -17.16
C SER A 335 1.44 22.10 -18.47
N VAL A 336 0.37 22.79 -18.85
CA VAL A 336 -0.52 22.48 -20.00
C VAL A 336 0.22 22.53 -21.33
N GLU A 337 1.11 23.50 -21.53
CA GLU A 337 1.90 23.68 -22.77
C GLU A 337 2.83 22.50 -23.02
N LYS A 338 3.45 21.96 -21.96
CA LYS A 338 4.32 20.78 -22.06
C LYS A 338 3.55 19.51 -22.40
N VAL A 339 2.21 19.48 -22.40
CA VAL A 339 1.46 18.27 -22.79
C VAL A 339 1.31 18.17 -24.32
N GLU A 340 1.35 19.30 -25.03
CA GLU A 340 1.28 19.36 -26.49
C GLU A 340 2.57 18.90 -27.15
N ASP A 341 3.73 19.37 -26.67
CA ASP A 341 5.04 18.93 -27.13
C ASP A 341 5.22 17.40 -27.02
N LEU A 342 4.61 16.77 -26.00
CA LEU A 342 4.72 15.34 -25.74
C LEU A 342 3.81 14.48 -26.62
N LEU A 343 2.70 15.03 -27.13
CA LEU A 343 1.79 14.32 -28.04
C LEU A 343 2.34 14.28 -29.47
N ASP A 344 3.04 15.33 -29.88
CA ASP A 344 3.66 15.40 -31.21
C ASP A 344 4.80 14.37 -31.35
N GLU A 345 5.56 14.14 -30.26
CA GLU A 345 6.65 13.16 -30.23
C GLU A 345 6.18 11.68 -30.21
N ILE A 346 4.94 11.42 -29.77
CA ILE A 346 4.34 10.08 -29.72
C ILE A 346 3.56 9.75 -31.00
N LYS A 347 2.92 10.75 -31.63
CA LYS A 347 2.24 10.60 -32.93
C LYS A 347 3.20 10.13 -34.04
N GLU A 348 4.49 10.41 -33.92
CA GLU A 348 5.50 10.02 -34.92
C GLU A 348 5.70 8.48 -35.04
N GLN A 349 5.21 7.68 -34.08
CA GLN A 349 5.31 6.22 -34.10
C GLN A 349 4.01 5.48 -34.47
N GLY A 350 2.91 6.21 -34.73
CA GLY A 350 1.64 5.66 -35.20
C GLY A 350 1.16 6.42 -36.43
N GLU A 351 1.27 5.82 -37.61
CA GLU A 351 0.84 6.43 -38.86
C GLU A 351 -0.62 6.90 -38.80
N ARG A 352 -0.81 8.22 -39.03
CA ARG A 352 -2.01 8.97 -39.42
C ARG A 352 -3.16 9.08 -38.42
N THR A 353 -3.24 10.26 -37.79
CA THR A 353 -4.53 10.95 -37.52
C THR A 353 -4.40 12.43 -37.89
N GLU A 354 -4.82 12.75 -39.11
CA GLU A 354 -4.65 14.04 -39.81
C GLU A 354 -5.72 15.09 -39.41
N ALA A 355 -6.15 15.12 -38.15
CA ALA A 355 -7.30 15.93 -37.72
C ALA A 355 -7.04 16.93 -36.59
N ILE A 356 -5.79 17.15 -36.18
CA ILE A 356 -5.50 18.01 -35.01
C ILE A 356 -4.22 18.83 -35.24
N ASN A 357 -4.16 19.59 -36.33
CA ASN A 357 -3.13 20.62 -36.56
C ASN A 357 -3.73 21.99 -36.98
N GLU A 358 -5.05 22.07 -37.18
CA GLU A 358 -5.73 23.31 -37.62
C GLU A 358 -6.34 24.12 -36.46
N ILE A 359 -6.22 23.64 -35.22
CA ILE A 359 -6.81 24.29 -34.04
C ILE A 359 -5.78 25.08 -33.22
N LEU A 360 -4.47 24.94 -33.50
CA LEU A 360 -3.40 25.59 -32.71
C LEU A 360 -2.64 26.67 -33.49
N ALA A 361 -3.11 27.07 -34.67
CA ALA A 361 -2.48 28.11 -35.48
C ALA A 361 -3.45 29.27 -35.77
N GLY A 362 -3.89 29.94 -34.69
CA GLY A 362 -4.07 31.39 -34.70
C GLY A 362 -5.36 31.98 -35.27
N SER A 363 -6.38 32.10 -34.40
CA SER A 363 -7.29 33.27 -34.31
C SER A 363 -8.20 33.15 -33.06
N GLU A 364 -7.62 33.25 -31.88
CA GLU A 364 -8.16 32.63 -30.65
C GLU A 364 -9.02 33.51 -29.72
N SER A 365 -9.56 34.66 -30.14
CA SER A 365 -10.37 35.49 -29.21
C SER A 365 -11.82 35.70 -29.59
N THR A 366 -12.25 35.39 -30.82
CA THR A 366 -13.63 35.71 -31.26
C THR A 366 -14.48 34.48 -31.55
N GLU A 367 -13.89 33.43 -32.12
CA GLU A 367 -14.64 32.18 -32.41
C GLU A 367 -14.80 31.29 -31.17
N GLU A 368 -13.77 31.15 -30.34
CA GLU A 368 -13.89 30.45 -29.05
C GLU A 368 -14.90 31.14 -28.12
N ASP A 369 -14.92 32.48 -28.09
CA ASP A 369 -15.87 33.26 -27.29
C ASP A 369 -17.32 33.06 -27.74
N MET A 370 -17.56 33.00 -29.06
CA MET A 370 -18.89 32.70 -29.61
C MET A 370 -19.33 31.26 -29.33
N GLU A 371 -18.40 30.29 -29.34
CA GLU A 371 -18.69 28.90 -29.00
C GLU A 371 -18.99 28.72 -27.51
N LEU A 372 -18.22 29.37 -26.64
CA LEU A 372 -18.44 29.42 -25.20
C LEU A 372 -19.80 30.05 -24.85
N ASP A 373 -20.17 31.14 -25.54
CA ASP A 373 -21.46 31.79 -25.34
C ASP A 373 -22.64 30.90 -25.73
N ARG A 374 -22.56 30.18 -26.87
CA ARG A 374 -23.58 29.21 -27.26
C ARG A 374 -23.71 28.07 -26.25
N GLU A 375 -22.61 27.59 -25.70
CA GLU A 375 -22.62 26.53 -24.70
C GLU A 375 -23.19 27.01 -23.36
N LEU A 376 -22.85 28.22 -22.93
CA LEU A 376 -23.48 28.84 -21.76
C LEU A 376 -24.99 28.99 -21.95
N GLU A 377 -25.43 29.45 -23.12
CA GLU A 377 -26.86 29.58 -23.45
C GLU A 377 -27.57 28.22 -23.35
N LYS A 378 -26.97 27.16 -23.90
CA LYS A 378 -27.51 25.80 -23.79
C LYS A 378 -27.60 25.32 -22.34
N ILE A 379 -26.57 25.54 -21.51
CA ILE A 379 -26.58 25.15 -20.09
C ILE A 379 -27.64 25.95 -19.32
N GLN A 380 -27.81 27.24 -19.61
CA GLN A 380 -28.85 28.08 -19.01
C GLN A 380 -30.25 27.62 -19.41
N GLU A 381 -30.47 27.27 -20.68
CA GLU A 381 -31.73 26.70 -21.15
C GLU A 381 -32.06 25.39 -20.45
N GLU A 382 -31.09 24.48 -20.31
CA GLU A 382 -31.26 23.21 -19.60
C GLU A 382 -31.59 23.42 -18.12
N GLU A 383 -30.95 24.37 -17.43
CA GLU A 383 -31.27 24.70 -16.03
C GLU A 383 -32.64 25.39 -15.89
N ASN A 384 -33.01 26.27 -16.82
CA ASN A 384 -34.33 26.90 -16.84
C ASN A 384 -35.45 25.88 -17.10
N GLN A 385 -35.22 24.90 -17.98
CA GLN A 385 -36.15 23.80 -18.20
C GLN A 385 -36.28 22.91 -16.95
N LYS A 386 -35.18 22.61 -16.25
CA LYS A 386 -35.24 21.87 -14.96
C LYS A 386 -35.99 22.64 -13.88
N LYS A 387 -35.80 23.97 -13.79
CA LYS A 387 -36.55 24.84 -12.88
C LYS A 387 -38.05 24.83 -13.22
N ALA A 388 -38.42 25.02 -14.49
CA ALA A 388 -39.80 24.98 -14.95
C ALA A 388 -40.50 23.65 -14.62
N VAL A 389 -39.84 22.51 -14.85
CA VAL A 389 -40.38 21.18 -14.48
C VAL A 389 -40.49 20.99 -12.96
N SER A 390 -39.60 21.61 -12.17
CA SER A 390 -39.66 21.55 -10.71
C SER A 390 -40.72 22.48 -10.10
N ASP A 391 -40.97 23.63 -10.73
CA ASP A 391 -41.98 24.59 -10.32
C ASP A 391 -43.38 24.15 -10.76
N ASP A 392 -43.54 23.56 -11.95
CA ASP A 392 -44.78 22.89 -12.38
C ASP A 392 -45.18 21.75 -11.43
N LYS A 393 -44.20 21.02 -10.88
CA LYS A 393 -44.47 19.98 -9.86
C LYS A 393 -44.90 20.56 -8.52
N LYS A 394 -44.35 21.72 -8.10
CA LYS A 394 -44.77 22.41 -6.87
C LYS A 394 -46.12 23.10 -7.03
N GLU A 395 -46.42 23.62 -8.22
CA GLU A 395 -47.68 24.29 -8.54
C GLU A 395 -48.82 23.26 -8.68
N ASN A 396 -48.58 22.09 -9.30
CA ASN A 396 -49.57 20.99 -9.32
C ASN A 396 -49.91 20.48 -7.91
N VAL A 397 -48.93 20.38 -7.00
CA VAL A 397 -49.18 19.96 -5.61
C VAL A 397 -49.99 21.01 -4.85
N LYS A 398 -49.70 22.31 -5.02
CA LYS A 398 -50.50 23.40 -4.42
C LYS A 398 -51.91 23.51 -5.03
N SER A 399 -52.07 23.25 -6.33
CA SER A 399 -53.38 23.24 -6.99
C SER A 399 -54.23 22.02 -6.62
N GLN A 400 -53.61 20.88 -6.29
CA GLN A 400 -54.31 19.72 -5.72
C GLN A 400 -54.76 19.99 -4.28
N GLU A 401 -53.90 20.56 -3.43
CA GLU A 401 -54.26 20.96 -2.05
C GLU A 401 -55.39 22.01 -2.03
N SER A 402 -55.36 23.00 -2.94
CA SER A 402 -56.43 24.00 -3.06
C SER A 402 -57.74 23.43 -3.61
N ASN A 403 -57.69 22.42 -4.48
CA ASN A 403 -58.90 21.76 -5.00
C ASN A 403 -59.54 20.87 -3.94
N ASP A 404 -58.74 20.18 -3.12
CA ASP A 404 -59.24 19.35 -2.02
C ASP A 404 -59.92 20.20 -0.94
N GLU A 405 -59.38 21.39 -0.60
CA GLU A 405 -60.05 22.35 0.30
C GLU A 405 -61.37 22.92 -0.26
N LEU A 406 -61.48 23.09 -1.59
CA LEU A 406 -62.71 23.55 -2.25
C LEU A 406 -63.78 22.44 -2.32
N ILE A 407 -63.36 21.19 -2.50
CA ILE A 407 -64.24 20.02 -2.48
C ILE A 407 -64.80 19.79 -1.06
N GLU A 408 -64.00 19.98 -0.01
CA GLU A 408 -64.45 19.92 1.38
C GLU A 408 -65.49 21.02 1.70
N LYS A 409 -65.29 22.25 1.20
CA LYS A 409 -66.26 23.34 1.34
C LYS A 409 -67.56 23.11 0.55
N LEU A 410 -67.51 22.43 -0.59
CA LEU A 410 -68.68 22.08 -1.40
C LEU A 410 -69.47 20.89 -0.82
N GLY A 411 -68.81 19.95 -0.14
CA GLY A 411 -69.45 18.81 0.53
C GLY A 411 -70.37 19.20 1.68
N ASN A 412 -70.08 20.31 2.37
CA ASN A 412 -70.86 20.79 3.50
C ASN A 412 -72.12 21.60 3.12
N LEU A 413 -72.40 21.80 1.82
CA LEU A 413 -73.49 22.68 1.34
C LEU A 413 -74.65 21.97 0.63
N LYS A 414 -74.63 20.64 0.46
CA LYS A 414 -75.74 19.90 -0.17
C LYS A 414 -76.07 18.58 0.53
N LEU A 415 -76.76 18.70 1.67
CA LEU A 415 -77.57 17.62 2.24
C LEU A 415 -78.98 18.16 2.49
N GLU A 416 -79.83 18.10 1.47
CA GLU A 416 -81.29 18.08 1.65
C GLU A 416 -81.96 17.31 0.49
N GLU A 417 -82.29 16.05 0.80
CA GLU A 417 -83.48 15.28 0.42
C GLU A 417 -83.81 14.85 -1.04
N ARG A 418 -83.88 13.50 -1.17
CA ARG A 418 -85.04 12.67 -1.63
C ARG A 418 -85.41 12.56 -3.11
N ARG A 419 -85.28 11.34 -3.68
CA ARG A 419 -86.35 10.31 -3.91
C ARG A 419 -85.94 9.29 -5.01
N ALA A 420 -86.27 8.01 -4.76
CA ALA A 420 -86.17 6.84 -5.65
C ALA A 420 -87.40 6.73 -6.59
N PRO A 421 -87.79 5.57 -7.22
CA PRO A 421 -87.14 4.28 -7.60
C PRO A 421 -87.59 3.72 -9.01
N GLY A 422 -87.12 2.51 -9.40
CA GLY A 422 -87.78 1.58 -10.37
C GLY A 422 -86.79 0.70 -11.17
N GLU A 423 -86.57 -0.61 -10.88
CA GLU A 423 -87.33 -1.82 -11.31
C GLU A 423 -87.24 -2.13 -12.83
N LEU A 424 -87.01 -3.35 -13.38
CA LEU A 424 -87.05 -4.75 -12.93
C LEU A 424 -86.54 -5.71 -14.06
N ARG A 425 -86.24 -6.97 -13.67
CA ARG A 425 -86.39 -8.28 -14.41
C ARG A 425 -85.32 -8.75 -15.43
N GLU A 426 -84.94 -10.05 -15.50
CA GLU A 426 -85.26 -11.28 -14.73
C GLU A 426 -84.23 -12.40 -15.08
N LYS A 427 -83.82 -13.19 -14.05
CA LYS A 427 -83.61 -14.67 -13.93
C LYS A 427 -83.15 -15.52 -15.13
N ASN A 428 -82.45 -16.66 -15.03
CA ASN A 428 -81.92 -17.61 -14.04
C ASN A 428 -81.15 -18.65 -14.93
N MET A 429 -80.24 -19.54 -14.55
CA MET A 429 -80.18 -20.47 -13.43
C MET A 429 -78.88 -21.30 -13.53
N ASN A 430 -78.55 -21.98 -12.41
CA ASN A 430 -77.66 -23.13 -12.23
C ASN A 430 -76.15 -22.86 -12.05
N SER A 431 -75.41 -23.54 -11.17
CA SER A 431 -75.66 -24.24 -9.89
C SER A 431 -74.31 -24.86 -9.49
N VAL A 432 -73.65 -24.28 -8.48
CA VAL A 432 -72.91 -24.89 -7.33
C VAL A 432 -71.84 -26.00 -7.59
N PRO A 433 -70.95 -26.34 -6.63
CA PRO A 433 -69.62 -25.75 -6.42
C PRO A 433 -68.50 -26.81 -6.28
N ASN A 434 -67.40 -26.38 -5.63
CA ASN A 434 -66.24 -27.09 -5.03
C ASN A 434 -64.95 -27.07 -5.88
N GLN A 435 -63.94 -26.30 -5.41
CA GLN A 435 -62.85 -26.71 -4.49
C GLN A 435 -61.89 -27.67 -5.22
N GLU A 436 -60.57 -27.48 -5.29
CA GLU A 436 -59.56 -26.98 -4.36
C GLU A 436 -58.20 -26.97 -5.11
N GLY A 437 -57.16 -26.33 -4.55
CA GLY A 437 -55.74 -26.57 -4.94
C GLY A 437 -55.03 -25.33 -5.50
N ASN A 438 -54.37 -24.45 -4.74
CA ASN A 438 -53.19 -24.59 -3.87
C ASN A 438 -51.83 -24.43 -4.60
N ALA A 439 -50.86 -23.82 -3.89
CA ALA A 439 -49.45 -23.52 -4.20
C ALA A 439 -49.17 -22.23 -5.04
N ILE A 440 -48.55 -21.14 -4.54
CA ILE A 440 -47.30 -20.87 -3.78
C ILE A 440 -46.02 -20.85 -4.65
N ALA A 441 -45.25 -19.75 -4.44
CA ALA A 441 -43.85 -19.44 -4.78
C ALA A 441 -43.56 -19.01 -6.24
N TYR A 442 -42.76 -17.98 -6.52
CA TYR A 442 -41.63 -17.37 -5.80
C TYR A 442 -41.67 -15.84 -5.81
#